data_AF-A0A960PDJ2-F1
#
_entry.id   AF-A0A960PDJ2-F1
#
_cell.length_a   1.000
_cell.length_b   1.000
_cell.length_c   1.000
_cell.angle_alpha   90.00
_cell.angle_beta   90.00
_cell.angle_gamma   90.00
#
_symmetry.space_group_name_H-M   'P 1'
#
loop_
_entity.id
_entity.type
_entity.pdbx_description
1 polymer ?
#
loop_
_entity_poly.entity_id
_entity_poly.type
_entity_poly.pdbx_seq_one_letter_code
_entity_poly.pdbx_strand_id
1 'polypeptide(L)'
;MDILQMAGLAAMLIGGLIALIGWIWLIVLGFKTGGALWGVLNIFFQPITGIIFCVMHKTGWIALAMLILGNIVAIIGMIPILMSNMNNLQPM
;
A
#
# COMPACT_ATOMS: atom_id res chain seq x y z
N MET A 1 3.07 5.12 -25.69
CA MET A 1 3.27 4.69 -24.29
C MET A 1 4.41 3.70 -24.31
N ASP A 2 5.59 4.14 -23.88
CA ASP A 2 6.80 3.34 -24.04
C ASP A 2 6.85 2.23 -22.99
N ILE A 3 7.64 1.18 -23.24
CA ILE A 3 7.76 0.00 -22.36
C ILE A 3 8.00 0.38 -20.88
N LEU A 4 8.75 1.45 -20.64
CA LEU A 4 9.03 1.97 -19.31
C LEU A 4 7.77 2.53 -18.60
N GLN A 5 6.89 3.23 -19.32
CA GLN A 5 5.62 3.71 -18.77
C GLN A 5 4.65 2.55 -18.52
N MET A 6 4.61 1.57 -19.42
CA MET A 6 3.79 0.36 -19.24
C MET A 6 4.26 -0.43 -18.01
N ALA A 7 5.56 -0.58 -17.82
CA ALA A 7 6.14 -1.20 -16.62
C ALA A 7 5.82 -0.41 -15.35
N GLY A 8 5.88 0.92 -15.39
CA GLY A 8 5.51 1.79 -14.27
C GLY A 8 4.04 1.65 -13.86
N LEU A 9 3.13 1.66 -14.83
CA LEU A 9 1.70 1.42 -14.60
C LEU A 9 1.43 0.02 -14.05
N ALA A 10 2.09 -1.01 -14.58
CA ALA A 10 1.97 -2.36 -14.08
C ALA A 10 2.46 -2.48 -12.62
N ALA A 11 3.59 -1.86 -12.30
CA ALA A 11 4.12 -1.82 -10.93
C ALA A 11 3.19 -1.05 -9.98
N MET A 12 2.58 0.06 -10.42
CA MET A 12 1.56 0.78 -9.65
C MET A 12 0.35 -0.09 -9.34
N LEU A 13 -0.19 -0.80 -10.34
CA LEU A 13 -1.35 -1.67 -10.16
C LEU A 13 -1.04 -2.87 -9.26
N ILE A 14 0.10 -3.52 -9.48
CA ILE A 14 0.52 -4.68 -8.68
C ILE A 14 0.81 -4.24 -7.24
N GLY A 15 1.54 -3.14 -7.05
CA GLY A 15 1.82 -2.57 -5.73
C GLY A 15 0.54 -2.17 -5.00
N GLY A 16 -0.39 -1.52 -5.70
CA GLY A 16 -1.71 -1.17 -5.17
C GLY A 16 -2.54 -2.39 -4.77
N LEU A 17 -2.55 -3.47 -5.57
CA LEU A 17 -3.22 -4.71 -5.23
C LEU A 17 -2.60 -5.39 -4.00
N ILE A 18 -1.28 -5.43 -3.90
CA ILE A 18 -0.57 -5.98 -2.73
C ILE A 18 -0.90 -5.16 -1.49
N ALA A 19 -0.90 -3.83 -1.61
CA ALA A 19 -1.25 -2.94 -0.51
C ALA A 19 -2.71 -3.15 -0.06
N LEU A 20 -3.63 -3.31 -1.01
CA LEU A 20 -5.05 -3.57 -0.74
C LEU A 20 -5.28 -4.93 -0.09
N ILE A 21 -4.55 -5.97 -0.50
CA ILE A 21 -4.58 -7.29 0.15
C ILE A 21 -4.06 -7.18 1.59
N GLY A 22 -2.92 -6.52 1.81
CA GLY A 22 -2.38 -6.25 3.14
C GLY A 22 -3.37 -5.46 4.02
N TRP A 23 -4.07 -4.50 3.42
CA TRP A 23 -5.09 -3.66 4.06
C TRP A 23 -6.27 -4.50 4.56
N ILE A 24 -6.88 -5.27 3.67
CA ILE A 24 -8.01 -6.16 3.99
C ILE A 24 -7.60 -7.19 5.03
N TRP A 25 -6.39 -7.73 4.91
CA TRP A 25 -5.87 -8.69 5.88
C TRP A 25 -5.78 -8.06 7.29
N LEU A 26 -5.23 -6.85 7.42
CA LEU A 26 -5.20 -6.14 8.71
C LEU A 26 -6.60 -5.88 9.28
N ILE A 27 -7.59 -5.61 8.42
CA ILE A 27 -8.98 -5.43 8.84
C ILE A 27 -9.55 -6.75 9.39
N VAL A 28 -9.42 -7.85 8.64
CA VAL A 28 -9.89 -9.17 9.06
C VAL A 28 -9.22 -9.62 10.35
N LEU A 29 -7.92 -9.38 10.49
CA LEU A 29 -7.18 -9.67 11.72
C LEU A 29 -7.67 -8.79 12.87
N GLY A 30 -7.89 -7.49 12.63
CA GLY A 30 -8.49 -6.57 13.59
C GLY A 30 -9.80 -7.10 14.16
N PHE A 31 -10.72 -7.54 13.29
CA PHE A 31 -12.00 -8.13 13.68
C PHE A 31 -11.84 -9.45 14.44
N LYS A 32 -10.88 -10.30 14.06
CA LYS A 32 -10.67 -11.62 14.68
C LYS A 32 -9.98 -11.57 16.04
N THR A 33 -8.98 -10.71 16.22
CA THR A 33 -8.14 -10.70 17.43
C THR A 33 -8.51 -9.57 18.40
N GLY A 34 -8.84 -8.38 17.89
CA GLY A 34 -9.21 -7.22 18.73
C GLY A 34 -10.72 -6.98 18.83
N GLY A 35 -11.53 -7.63 18.00
CA GLY A 35 -12.97 -7.42 17.91
C GLY A 35 -13.35 -6.26 16.99
N ALA A 36 -14.64 -5.91 16.97
CA ALA A 36 -15.21 -5.01 15.97
C ALA A 36 -14.63 -3.59 16.01
N LEU A 37 -14.29 -3.09 17.21
CA LEU A 37 -13.74 -1.75 17.38
C LEU A 37 -12.38 -1.60 16.67
N TRP A 38 -11.50 -2.58 16.81
CA TRP A 38 -10.18 -2.59 16.17
C TRP A 38 -10.25 -2.76 14.65
N GLY A 39 -11.21 -3.56 14.17
CA GLY A 39 -11.50 -3.67 12.74
C GLY A 39 -11.90 -2.32 12.13
N VAL A 40 -12.83 -1.60 12.75
CA VAL A 40 -13.29 -0.28 12.28
C VAL A 40 -12.19 0.77 12.39
N LEU A 41 -11.44 0.80 13.50
CA LEU A 41 -10.29 1.68 13.65
C LEU A 41 -9.25 1.47 12.54
N ASN A 42 -8.96 0.22 12.18
CA ASN A 42 -8.06 -0.10 11.06
C ASN A 42 -8.60 0.31 9.68
N ILE A 43 -9.90 0.54 9.51
CA ILE A 43 -10.44 1.05 8.24
C ILE A 43 -10.21 2.55 8.12
N PHE A 44 -10.49 3.31 9.19
CA PHE A 44 -10.52 4.78 9.12
C PHE A 44 -9.20 5.46 9.49
N PHE A 45 -8.36 4.83 10.32
CA PHE A 45 -7.16 5.45 10.90
C PHE A 45 -5.85 4.75 10.52
N GLN A 46 -5.86 3.96 9.45
CA GLN A 46 -4.62 3.44 8.88
C GLN A 46 -3.77 4.57 8.26
N PRO A 47 -2.43 4.46 8.30
CA PRO A 47 -1.64 3.30 8.72
C PRO A 47 -1.37 3.20 10.23
N ILE A 48 -1.64 4.25 11.01
CA ILE A 48 -1.23 4.38 12.42
C ILE A 48 -1.87 3.29 13.30
N THR A 49 -3.17 3.05 13.17
CA THR A 49 -3.86 2.00 13.95
C THR A 49 -3.38 0.60 13.61
N GLY A 50 -2.93 0.36 12.38
CA GLY A 50 -2.36 -0.93 11.98
C GLY A 50 -1.07 -1.23 12.73
N ILE A 51 -0.23 -0.22 12.91
CA ILE A 51 1.03 -0.33 13.68
C ILE A 51 0.73 -0.59 15.16
N ILE A 52 -0.19 0.19 15.75
CA ILE A 52 -0.58 0.03 17.16
C ILE A 52 -1.18 -1.35 17.39
N PHE A 53 -2.05 -1.82 16.50
CA PHE A 53 -2.65 -3.15 16.57
C PHE A 53 -1.57 -4.25 16.53
N CYS A 54 -0.61 -4.15 15.61
CA CYS A 54 0.48 -5.13 15.49
C CYS A 54 1.37 -5.18 16.73
N VAL A 55 1.61 -4.05 17.38
CA VAL A 55 2.39 -3.98 18.64
C VAL A 55 1.58 -4.55 19.81
N MET A 56 0.32 -4.14 19.97
CA MET A 56 -0.53 -4.56 21.08
C MET A 56 -0.89 -6.04 21.04
N HIS A 57 -1.22 -6.58 19.86
CA HIS A 57 -1.65 -7.97 19.71
C HIS A 57 -0.52 -8.91 19.25
N LYS A 58 0.70 -8.37 19.05
CA LYS A 58 1.89 -9.09 18.53
C LYS A 58 1.61 -9.95 17.29
N THR A 59 0.67 -9.53 16.46
CA THR A 59 0.16 -10.27 15.30
C THR A 59 -0.19 -9.30 14.17
N GLY A 60 -0.12 -9.75 12.91
CA GLY A 60 -0.42 -8.90 11.75
C GLY A 60 0.77 -8.16 11.16
N TRP A 61 1.99 -8.37 11.67
CA TRP A 61 3.22 -7.80 11.11
C TRP A 61 3.42 -8.11 9.63
N ILE A 62 3.01 -9.31 9.19
CA ILE A 62 3.08 -9.72 7.77
C ILE A 62 2.10 -8.91 6.91
N ALA A 63 0.87 -8.70 7.39
CA ALA A 63 -0.14 -7.93 6.67
C ALA A 63 0.27 -6.45 6.59
N LEU A 64 0.86 -5.91 7.65
CA LEU A 64 1.41 -4.57 7.68
C LEU A 64 2.63 -4.41 6.76
N ALA A 65 3.54 -5.40 6.76
CA ALA A 65 4.67 -5.42 5.84
C ALA A 65 4.20 -5.47 4.37
N MET A 66 3.18 -6.27 4.04
CA MET A 66 2.57 -6.28 2.72
C MET A 66 1.98 -4.92 2.34
N LEU A 67 1.29 -4.26 3.27
CA LEU A 67 0.72 -2.93 3.03
C LEU A 67 1.82 -1.89 2.73
N ILE A 68 2.90 -1.90 3.51
CA ILE A 68 4.03 -0.98 3.32
C ILE A 68 4.78 -1.30 2.02
N LEU A 69 5.10 -2.58 1.77
CA LEU A 69 5.80 -2.99 0.57
C LEU A 69 4.98 -2.72 -0.69
N GLY A 70 3.67 -2.99 -0.68
CA GLY A 70 2.78 -2.67 -1.79
C GLY A 70 2.76 -1.17 -2.10
N ASN A 71 2.72 -0.32 -1.07
CA ASN A 71 2.83 1.13 -1.24
C ASN A 71 4.19 1.56 -1.80
N ILE A 72 5.29 0.99 -1.31
CA ILE A 72 6.65 1.27 -1.83
C ILE A 72 6.73 0.90 -3.31
N VAL A 73 6.26 -0.29 -3.68
CA VAL A 73 6.23 -0.75 -5.09
C VAL A 73 5.37 0.17 -5.95
N ALA A 74 4.22 0.63 -5.44
CA ALA A 74 3.37 1.56 -6.17
C ALA A 74 4.04 2.93 -6.38
N ILE A 75 4.71 3.45 -5.36
CA ILE A 75 5.46 4.72 -5.42
C ILE A 75 6.62 4.60 -6.42
N ILE A 76 7.39 3.51 -6.37
CA ILE A 76 8.49 3.26 -7.31
C ILE A 76 7.95 3.15 -8.75
N GLY A 77 6.81 2.49 -8.95
CA GLY A 77 6.12 2.42 -10.25
C GLY A 77 5.68 3.78 -10.80
N MET A 78 5.49 4.78 -9.93
CA MET A 78 5.15 6.15 -10.32
C MET A 78 6.35 6.95 -10.84
N ILE A 79 7.59 6.59 -10.47
CA ILE A 79 8.81 7.33 -10.82
C ILE A 79 9.01 7.42 -12.35
N PRO A 80 8.90 6.32 -13.13
CA PRO A 80 9.06 6.39 -14.59
C PRO A 80 7.98 7.22 -15.28
N ILE A 81 6.75 7.21 -14.74
CA ILE A 81 5.63 7.99 -15.27
C ILE A 81 5.88 9.48 -15.02
N LEU A 82 6.35 9.83 -13.82
CA LEU A 82 6.70 11.20 -13.46
C LEU A 82 7.87 11.72 -14.31
N MET A 83 8.97 10.96 -14.45
CA MET A 83 10.10 11.33 -15.30
C MET A 83 9.69 11.54 -16.75
N SER A 84 8.81 10.69 -17.28
CA SER A 84 8.30 10.86 -18.63
C SER A 84 7.46 12.12 -18.78
N ASN A 85 6.59 12.45 -17.82
CA ASN A 85 5.83 13.70 -17.85
C ASN A 85 6.73 14.94 -17.71
N MET A 86 7.78 14.88 -16.88
CA MET A 86 8.76 15.96 -16.74
C MET A 86 9.55 16.21 -18.03
N ASN A 87 9.98 15.15 -18.73
CA ASN A 87 10.65 15.29 -20.03
C ASN A 87 9.75 15.88 -21.12
N ASN A 88 8.44 15.65 -21.06
CA ASN A 88 7.48 16.26 -21.99
C ASN A 88 7.17 17.74 -21.66
N LEU A 89 7.51 18.21 -20.45
CA LEU A 89 7.26 19.57 -19.97
C LEU A 89 8.50 20.47 -20.03
N GLN A 90 9.67 19.94 -20.40
CA GLN A 90 10.81 20.75 -20.81
C GLN A 90 10.72 20.94 -22.33
N PRO A 91 10.06 22.00 -22.85
CA PRO A 91 10.38 22.45 -24.19
C PRO A 91 11.86 22.85 -24.17
N MET A 92 12.56 22.44 -25.23
CA MET A 92 13.98 22.70 -25.53
C MET A 92 14.52 24.02 -24.96
#